data_AF-A0A9D6BLJ3-F1
#
_entry.id   AF-A0A9D6BLJ3-F1
#
_cell.length_a   1.000
_cell.length_b   1.000
_cell.length_c   1.000
_cell.angle_alpha   90.00
_cell.angle_beta   90.00
_cell.angle_gamma   90.00
#
_symmetry.space_group_name_H-M   'P 1'
#
loop_
_entity.id
_entity.type
_entity.pdbx_description
1 polymer ?
#
loop_
_entity_poly.entity_id
_entity_poly.type
_entity_poly.pdbx_seq_one_letter_code
_entity_poly.pdbx_strand_id
1 'polypeptide(L)' 'MALLATMALLSPDQMREPWVMSGVALAMFVGLFAWGQQIVGYDDPHGHVQIALLMTFSFGLLIGYRARA' A
#
# COMPACT_ATOMS: atom_id res chain seq x y z
N MET A 1 8.95 -40.11 7.75
CA MET A 1 9.14 -39.12 8.85
C MET A 1 10.03 -37.95 8.43
N ALA A 2 11.20 -38.18 7.81
CA ALA A 2 12.07 -37.10 7.33
C ALA A 2 11.43 -36.18 6.25
N LEU A 3 10.66 -36.74 5.30
CA LEU A 3 10.02 -35.97 4.23
C LEU A 3 8.94 -34.99 4.75
N LEU A 4 8.21 -35.38 5.81
CA LEU A 4 7.19 -34.56 6.48
C LEU A 4 7.82 -33.40 7.27
N ALA A 5 9.01 -33.61 7.84
CA ALA A 5 9.76 -32.58 8.53
C ALA A 5 10.34 -31.52 7.55
N THR A 6 10.76 -31.93 6.35
CA THR A 6 11.23 -31.01 5.30
C THR A 6 10.10 -30.12 4.77
N MET A 7 8.88 -30.65 4.64
CA MET A 7 7.70 -29.87 4.25
C MET A 7 7.24 -28.89 5.33
N ALA A 8 7.39 -29.25 6.61
CA ALA A 8 7.11 -28.35 7.73
C ALA A 8 8.18 -27.25 7.91
N LEU A 9 9.40 -27.48 7.40
CA LEU A 9 10.49 -26.48 7.40
C LEU A 9 10.36 -25.46 6.26
N LEU A 10 9.56 -25.76 5.23
CA LEU A 10 9.12 -24.77 4.24
C LEU A 10 8.02 -23.91 4.87
N SER A 11 8.45 -23.04 5.77
CA SER A 11 7.55 -22.18 6.51
C SER A 11 6.77 -21.27 5.55
N PRO A 12 5.44 -21.14 5.69
CA PRO A 12 4.60 -20.33 4.80
C PRO A 12 4.94 -18.83 4.84
N ASP A 13 5.80 -18.40 5.78
CA ASP A 13 6.34 -17.04 5.79
C ASP A 13 7.21 -16.73 4.55
N GLN A 14 7.84 -17.74 3.94
CA GLN A 14 8.66 -17.59 2.74
C GLN A 14 7.83 -17.25 1.48
N MET A 15 6.50 -17.35 1.56
CA MET A 15 5.59 -16.96 0.47
C MET A 15 5.07 -15.53 0.58
N ARG A 16 5.59 -14.73 1.53
CA ARG A 16 5.28 -13.30 1.60
C ARG A 16 6.30 -12.52 0.80
N GLU A 17 6.07 -12.50 -0.50
CA GLU A 17 6.69 -11.56 -1.43
C GLU A 17 6.54 -10.13 -0.86
N PRO A 18 7.63 -9.48 -0.38
CA PRO A 18 7.55 -8.17 0.27
C PRO A 18 7.00 -7.08 -0.67
N TRP A 19 7.06 -7.33 -1.98
CA TRP A 19 6.51 -6.51 -3.05
C TRP A 19 4.97 -6.42 -3.01
N VAL A 20 4.28 -7.45 -2.51
CA VAL A 20 2.82 -7.50 -2.47
C VAL A 20 2.27 -6.43 -1.54
N MET A 21 2.91 -6.19 -0.40
CA MET A 21 2.44 -5.20 0.59
C MET A 21 2.54 -3.75 0.08
N SER A 22 3.61 -3.40 -0.63
CA SER A 22 3.75 -2.07 -1.23
C SER A 22 2.77 -1.84 -2.38
N GLY A 23 2.53 -2.87 -3.20
CA GLY A 23 1.53 -2.83 -4.27
C GLY A 23 0.11 -2.64 -3.74
N VAL A 24 -0.25 -3.32 -2.65
CA VAL A 24 -1.55 -3.18 -1.98
C VAL A 24 -1.73 -1.78 -1.40
N ALA A 25 -0.72 -1.21 -0.74
CA ALA A 25 -0.78 0.16 -0.21
C ALA A 25 -1.03 1.20 -1.32
N LEU A 26 -0.35 1.04 -2.47
CA LEU A 26 -0.57 1.89 -3.64
C LEU A 26 -1.98 1.71 -4.21
N ALA A 27 -2.46 0.47 -4.32
CA ALA A 27 -3.81 0.18 -4.81
C ALA A 27 -4.90 0.80 -3.92
N MET A 28 -4.73 0.75 -2.60
CA MET A 28 -5.64 1.40 -1.64
C MET A 28 -5.62 2.93 -1.78
N PHE A 29 -4.45 3.53 -1.97
CA PHE A 29 -4.34 4.98 -2.22
C PHE A 29 -5.02 5.38 -3.54
N VAL A 30 -4.77 4.66 -4.64
CA VAL A 30 -5.39 4.95 -5.94
C VAL A 30 -6.91 4.80 -5.87
N GLY A 31 -7.41 3.79 -5.18
CA GLY A 31 -8.84 3.63 -4.92
C GLY A 31 -9.45 4.83 -4.20
N LEU A 32 -8.79 5.31 -3.14
CA LEU A 32 -9.22 6.52 -2.42
C LEU A 32 -9.03 7.80 -3.24
N PHE A 33 -8.00 7.90 -4.07
CA PHE A 33 -7.72 9.09 -4.87
C PHE A 33 -8.71 9.23 -6.05
N ALA A 34 -9.04 8.12 -6.72
CA ALA A 34 -9.93 8.09 -7.87
C ALA A 34 -11.42 8.10 -7.47
N TRP A 35 -11.81 7.35 -6.43
CA TRP A 35 -13.21 7.24 -5.97
C TRP A 35 -13.50 7.94 -4.64
N GLY A 36 -12.52 8.55 -3.98
CA GLY A 36 -12.73 9.20 -2.67
C GLY A 36 -13.69 10.38 -2.71
N GLN A 37 -13.85 11.04 -3.86
CA GLN A 37 -14.88 12.07 -4.02
C GLN A 37 -16.29 11.47 -3.92
N GLN A 38 -16.51 10.26 -4.47
CA GLN A 38 -17.80 9.55 -4.39
C GLN A 38 -18.03 8.87 -3.03
N ILE A 39 -16.96 8.36 -2.41
CA ILE A 39 -17.04 7.62 -1.13
C ILE A 39 -17.11 8.58 0.06
N VAL A 40 -16.35 9.68 0.02
CA VAL A 40 -16.24 10.63 1.13
C VAL A 40 -17.10 11.88 0.91
N GLY A 41 -17.63 12.07 -0.31
CA GLY A 41 -18.66 13.09 -0.60
C GLY A 41 -18.15 14.53 -0.57
N TYR A 42 -16.83 14.74 -0.65
CA TYR A 42 -16.28 16.08 -0.80
C TYR A 42 -16.53 16.56 -2.23
N ASP A 43 -17.06 17.77 -2.37
CA ASP A 43 -17.16 18.47 -3.64
C ASP A 43 -15.89 19.29 -3.81
N ASP A 44 -15.01 18.86 -4.71
CA ASP A 44 -13.72 19.51 -4.98
C ASP A 44 -13.68 20.09 -6.41
N PRO A 45 -14.43 21.17 -6.70
CA PRO A 45 -14.55 21.73 -8.04
C PRO A 45 -13.23 22.29 -8.61
N HIS A 46 -12.20 22.47 -7.77
CA HIS A 46 -10.87 22.95 -8.19
C HIS A 46 -9.76 21.88 -7.98
N GLY A 47 -10.08 20.70 -7.46
CA GLY A 47 -9.12 19.59 -7.27
C GLY A 47 -8.08 19.79 -6.15
N HIS A 48 -8.34 20.67 -5.17
CA HIS A 48 -7.39 20.98 -4.10
C HIS A 48 -7.23 19.81 -3.11
N VAL A 49 -8.31 19.11 -2.81
CA VAL A 49 -8.36 17.94 -1.93
C VAL A 49 -7.61 16.77 -2.57
N GLN A 50 -7.80 16.53 -3.88
CA GLN A 50 -7.00 15.51 -4.59
C GLN A 50 -5.51 15.85 -4.51
N ILE A 51 -5.10 17.07 -4.85
CA ILE A 51 -3.69 17.46 -4.82
C ILE A 51 -3.10 17.36 -3.39
N ALA A 52 -3.87 17.73 -2.37
CA ALA A 52 -3.46 17.59 -0.98
C ALA A 52 -3.29 16.10 -0.57
N LEU A 53 -4.19 15.22 -1.01
CA LEU A 53 -4.05 13.76 -0.80
C LEU A 53 -2.79 13.22 -1.48
N LEU A 54 -2.55 13.63 -2.72
CA LEU A 54 -1.37 13.22 -3.50
C LEU A 54 -0.08 13.67 -2.82
N MET A 55 -0.01 14.94 -2.39
CA MET A 55 1.14 15.46 -1.65
C MET A 55 1.36 14.70 -0.35
N THR A 56 0.31 14.50 0.44
CA THR A 56 0.40 13.80 1.74
C THR A 56 0.89 12.36 1.58
N PHE A 57 0.37 11.63 0.59
CA PHE A 57 0.82 10.27 0.30
C PHE A 57 2.27 10.23 -0.19
N SER A 58 2.65 11.15 -1.09
CA SER A 58 4.02 11.24 -1.62
C SER A 58 5.04 11.55 -0.52
N PHE A 59 4.74 12.47 0.39
CA PHE A 59 5.59 12.75 1.55
C PHE A 59 5.70 11.56 2.49
N GLY A 60 4.60 10.87 2.76
CA GLY A 60 4.61 9.64 3.55
C GLY A 60 5.50 8.55 2.92
N LEU A 61 5.42 8.37 1.60
CA LEU A 61 6.25 7.43 0.86
C LEU A 61 7.74 7.82 0.90
N LEU A 62 8.04 9.11 0.71
CA LEU A 62 9.41 9.64 0.75
C LEU A 62 10.05 9.43 2.13
N ILE A 63 9.33 9.75 3.20
CA ILE A 63 9.78 9.54 4.59
C ILE A 63 9.94 8.04 4.88
N GLY A 64 8.98 7.22 4.46
CA GLY A 64 9.05 5.77 4.63
C GLY A 64 10.23 5.12 3.90
N TYR A 65 10.55 5.60 2.70
CA TYR A 65 11.74 5.17 1.96
C TYR A 65 13.03 5.61 2.67
N ARG A 66 13.10 6.87 3.12
CA ARG A 66 14.23 7.43 3.88
C ARG A 66 14.46 6.69 5.21
N ALA A 67 13.41 6.28 5.92
CA ALA A 67 13.51 5.57 7.19
C ALA A 67 13.95 4.10 7.03
N ARG A 68 13.77 3.53 5.83
CA ARG A 68 14.18 2.16 5.51
C ARG A 68 15.61 2.08 4.95
N ALA A 69 16.12 3.17 4.37
CA ALA A 69 17.51 3.31 3.90
C ALA A 69 18.49 3.42 5.06
#